data_AF-A0A928MKG6-F1
#
_entry.id   AF-A0A928MKG6-F1
#
_cell.length_a   1.000
_cell.length_b   1.000
_cell.length_c   1.000
_cell.angle_alpha   90.00
_cell.angle_beta   90.00
_cell.angle_gamma   90.00
#
_symmetry.space_group_name_H-M   'P 1'
#
loop_
_entity.id
_entity.type
_entity.pdbx_description
1 polymer ?
#
loop_
_entity_poly.entity_id
_entity_poly.type
_entity_poly.pdbx_seq_one_letter_code
_entity_poly.pdbx_strand_id
1 'polypeptide(L)'
;MNQVSRDLFRAVHEGKWISIEYRNKDSKITKYWIVIKAIDLKNKMLTVDGLHLGELTIKELRIYIDSILASTIISGSYCEVNSELVEDIDMHPDKYKALFYNVPNLRVLDYLSDCHRLDGVPYKTDYSLVGQLDGDSFVDGALKLTDEQFAEIVKKFQYDSSKSSDLFHLKQLALNVISINCSKGLYVLAYRKLFLDVTTRSLRAASAVTLCREFSIDGERISINRFIDESEQYCLNDLDKKPEWVKDYITENNPQINGVDDMPYVIAIGMDHALDLDKEYGAIIDMYDQGEITVPLQAFFGEFVKKPTRRKAYPMAFINDRVNLDQLLAINNAMKYPMAYIQGPPGTGKTNTI
;
A
#
# COMPACT_ATOMS: atom_id res chain seq x y z
N MET A 1 16.85 -12.17 -5.74
CA MET A 1 15.59 -11.48 -6.10
C MET A 1 15.49 -10.30 -5.18
N ASN A 2 16.11 -9.22 -5.63
CA ASN A 2 16.28 -8.04 -4.80
C ASN A 2 14.91 -7.36 -4.65
N GLN A 3 14.74 -6.54 -3.62
CA GLN A 3 13.67 -5.53 -3.46
C GLN A 3 13.21 -4.92 -4.81
N VAL A 4 14.15 -4.71 -5.73
CA VAL A 4 13.95 -4.32 -7.13
C VAL A 4 12.85 -5.12 -7.85
N SER A 5 12.87 -6.44 -7.83
CA SER A 5 11.87 -7.26 -8.53
C SER A 5 10.45 -7.01 -8.00
N ARG A 6 10.29 -6.89 -6.68
CA ARG A 6 9.00 -6.58 -6.05
C ARG A 6 8.54 -5.18 -6.40
N ASP A 7 9.44 -4.19 -6.33
CA ASP A 7 9.10 -2.81 -6.65
C ASP A 7 8.71 -2.65 -8.13
N LEU A 8 9.43 -3.33 -9.04
CA LEU A 8 9.10 -3.37 -10.46
C LEU A 8 7.71 -3.99 -10.69
N PHE A 9 7.42 -5.11 -10.03
CA PHE A 9 6.13 -5.79 -10.13
C PHE A 9 4.98 -4.87 -9.66
N ARG A 10 5.11 -4.32 -8.44
CA ARG A 10 4.13 -3.40 -7.88
C ARG A 10 3.93 -2.17 -8.73
N ALA A 11 4.99 -1.57 -9.25
CA ALA A 11 4.88 -0.36 -10.07
C ALA A 11 4.11 -0.59 -11.38
N VAL A 12 4.29 -1.76 -12.01
CA VAL A 12 3.52 -2.14 -13.21
C VAL A 12 2.04 -2.30 -12.88
N HIS A 13 1.71 -2.97 -11.77
CA HIS A 13 0.31 -3.21 -11.38
C HIS A 13 -0.39 -1.99 -10.78
N GLU A 14 0.32 -1.18 -9.99
CA GLU A 14 -0.23 0.00 -9.31
C GLU A 14 -0.16 1.27 -10.17
N GLY A 15 0.57 1.25 -11.30
CA GLY A 15 0.74 2.42 -12.17
C GLY A 15 1.54 3.53 -11.49
N LYS A 16 2.70 3.20 -10.92
CA LYS A 16 3.52 4.14 -10.14
C LYS A 16 4.92 4.32 -10.70
N TRP A 17 5.53 5.46 -10.39
CA TRP A 17 6.94 5.70 -10.65
C TRP A 17 7.80 5.05 -9.56
N ILE A 18 9.00 4.61 -9.96
CA ILE A 18 10.00 4.02 -9.07
C ILE A 18 11.21 4.93 -9.05
N SER A 19 11.67 5.31 -7.86
CA SER A 19 12.99 5.91 -7.69
C SER A 19 14.04 4.82 -7.73
N ILE A 20 15.03 4.93 -8.62
CA ILE A 20 16.12 3.95 -8.76
C ILE A 20 17.48 4.61 -8.62
N GLU A 21 18.42 3.88 -8.03
CA GLU A 21 19.85 4.15 -8.13
C GLU A 21 20.45 3.21 -9.16
N TYR A 22 20.95 3.78 -10.27
CA TYR A 22 21.39 3.01 -11.43
C TYR A 22 22.88 3.17 -11.67
N ARG A 23 23.58 2.04 -11.90
CA ARG A 23 24.99 2.05 -12.31
C ARG A 23 25.08 2.00 -13.84
N ASN A 24 25.55 3.11 -14.43
CA ASN A 24 25.76 3.18 -15.87
C ASN A 24 27.03 2.41 -16.33
N LYS A 25 27.25 2.33 -17.65
CA LYS A 25 28.41 1.63 -18.24
C LYS A 25 29.76 2.23 -17.83
N ASP A 26 29.78 3.53 -17.50
CA ASP A 26 30.97 4.25 -17.02
C ASP A 26 31.15 4.12 -15.50
N SER A 27 30.41 3.20 -14.85
CA SER A 27 30.39 2.99 -13.40
C SER A 27 29.97 4.20 -12.57
N LYS A 28 29.32 5.20 -13.19
CA LYS A 28 28.70 6.32 -12.49
C LYS A 28 27.33 5.91 -11.97
N ILE A 29 27.03 6.30 -10.74
CA ILE A 29 25.73 6.09 -10.10
C ILE A 29 24.87 7.32 -10.38
N THR A 30 23.71 7.11 -10.98
CA THR A 30 22.73 8.15 -11.29
C THR A 30 21.37 7.79 -10.70
N LYS A 31 20.63 8.81 -10.27
CA LYS A 31 19.29 8.65 -9.69
C LYS A 31 18.24 9.06 -10.70
N TYR A 32 17.28 8.18 -10.95
CA TYR A 32 16.17 8.43 -11.85
C TYR A 32 14.86 8.09 -11.14
N TRP A 33 13.79 8.76 -11.54
CA TRP A 33 12.48 8.14 -11.43
C TRP A 33 12.17 7.49 -12.76
N ILE A 34 11.69 6.26 -12.73
CA ILE A 34 11.35 5.51 -13.93
C ILE A 34 9.91 5.02 -13.90
N VAL A 35 9.32 4.87 -15.08
CA VAL A 35 8.12 4.07 -15.28
C VAL A 35 8.33 3.05 -16.39
N ILE A 36 7.81 1.84 -16.18
CA ILE A 36 8.08 0.68 -17.03
C ILE A 36 7.09 0.64 -18.18
N LYS A 37 7.60 0.71 -19.41
CA LYS A 37 6.80 0.53 -20.63
C LYS A 37 6.80 -0.92 -21.10
N ALA A 38 7.95 -1.58 -21.07
CA ALA A 38 8.11 -2.95 -21.53
C ALA A 38 9.26 -3.67 -20.82
N ILE A 39 9.13 -5.00 -20.72
CA ILE A 39 10.10 -5.89 -20.09
C ILE A 39 10.64 -6.87 -21.13
N ASP A 40 11.94 -6.80 -21.42
CA ASP A 40 12.65 -7.81 -22.22
C ASP A 40 13.30 -8.84 -21.29
N LEU A 41 12.61 -9.98 -21.15
CA LEU A 41 13.05 -11.09 -20.30
C LEU A 41 14.30 -11.80 -20.82
N LYS A 42 14.57 -11.79 -22.13
CA LYS A 42 15.72 -12.48 -22.72
C LYS A 42 17.02 -11.78 -22.34
N ASN A 43 17.02 -10.45 -22.43
CA ASN A 43 18.19 -9.63 -22.15
C ASN A 43 18.18 -9.02 -20.74
N LYS A 44 17.14 -9.29 -19.93
CA LYS A 44 16.88 -8.65 -18.63
C LYS A 44 16.95 -7.13 -18.70
N MET A 45 16.30 -6.57 -19.72
CA MET A 45 16.25 -5.13 -19.97
C MET A 45 14.85 -4.58 -19.78
N LEU A 46 14.76 -3.33 -19.33
CA LEU A 46 13.53 -2.57 -19.25
C LEU A 46 13.59 -1.43 -20.25
N THR A 47 12.50 -1.23 -20.99
CA THR A 47 12.23 0.03 -21.68
C THR A 47 11.40 0.89 -20.74
N VAL A 48 11.92 2.07 -20.41
CA VAL A 48 11.33 2.94 -19.38
C VAL A 48 11.28 4.38 -19.85
N ASP A 49 10.33 5.16 -19.35
CA ASP A 49 10.47 6.61 -19.33
C ASP A 49 11.17 7.01 -18.03
N GLY A 50 12.29 7.71 -18.15
CA GLY A 50 13.12 8.13 -17.04
C GLY A 50 13.11 9.65 -16.85
N LEU A 51 12.69 10.10 -15.68
CA LEU A 51 12.86 11.47 -15.21
C LEU A 51 14.25 11.61 -14.58
N HIS A 52 15.10 12.47 -15.16
CA HIS A 52 16.38 12.80 -14.56
C HIS A 52 16.20 13.85 -13.45
N LEU A 53 16.51 13.50 -12.20
CA LEU A 53 16.21 14.35 -11.04
C LEU A 53 16.95 15.69 -11.01
N GLY A 54 18.08 15.82 -11.71
CA GLY A 54 18.81 17.10 -11.83
C GLY A 54 18.33 17.99 -12.97
N GLU A 55 17.78 17.41 -14.04
CA GLU A 55 17.34 18.17 -15.24
C GLU A 55 15.82 18.35 -15.28
N LEU A 56 15.08 17.53 -14.51
CA LEU A 56 13.62 17.41 -14.52
C LEU A 56 13.04 17.16 -15.93
N THR A 57 13.82 16.51 -16.79
CA THR A 57 13.43 16.10 -18.14
C THR A 57 13.14 14.60 -18.19
N ILE A 58 12.12 14.23 -18.96
CA ILE A 58 11.73 12.85 -19.21
C ILE A 58 12.35 12.40 -20.53
N LYS A 59 13.01 11.25 -20.52
CA LYS A 59 13.58 10.63 -21.72
C LYS A 59 13.28 9.14 -21.69
N GLU A 60 13.02 8.56 -22.85
CA GLU A 60 12.92 7.11 -22.97
C GLU A 60 14.32 6.49 -22.86
N LEU A 61 14.47 5.52 -21.99
CA LEU A 61 15.74 4.86 -21.68
C LEU A 61 15.59 3.34 -21.75
N ARG A 62 16.70 2.67 -22.05
CA ARG A 62 16.83 1.22 -21.93
C ARG A 62 17.84 0.90 -20.83
N ILE A 63 17.38 0.25 -19.78
CA ILE A 63 18.18 -0.05 -18.59
C ILE A 63 18.26 -1.55 -18.35
N TYR A 64 19.37 -2.01 -17.77
CA TYR A 64 19.52 -3.40 -17.33
C TYR A 64 19.01 -3.55 -15.91
N ILE A 65 18.20 -4.58 -15.67
CA ILE A 65 17.64 -4.87 -14.33
C ILE A 65 18.77 -5.13 -13.33
N ASP A 66 19.78 -5.90 -13.74
CA ASP A 66 20.93 -6.26 -12.90
C ASP A 66 21.84 -5.05 -12.56
N SER A 67 21.67 -3.91 -13.24
CA SER A 67 22.40 -2.65 -12.97
C SER A 67 21.68 -1.70 -12.01
N ILE A 68 20.47 -2.06 -11.54
CA ILE A 68 19.72 -1.32 -10.52
C ILE A 68 20.25 -1.71 -9.15
N LEU A 69 20.81 -0.74 -8.42
CA LEU A 69 21.41 -0.95 -7.11
C LEU A 69 20.37 -0.87 -5.98
N ALA A 70 19.42 0.06 -6.11
CA ALA A 70 18.33 0.26 -5.17
C ALA A 70 17.08 0.74 -5.91
N SER A 71 15.92 0.41 -5.36
CA SER A 71 14.60 0.83 -5.86
C SER A 71 13.71 1.22 -4.68
N THR A 72 12.79 2.16 -4.93
CA THR A 72 11.73 2.50 -4.00
C THR A 72 10.53 3.03 -4.77
N ILE A 73 9.34 2.51 -4.49
CA ILE A 73 8.10 2.98 -5.10
C ILE A 73 7.77 4.39 -4.57
N ILE A 74 7.37 5.28 -5.45
CA ILE A 74 6.93 6.62 -5.08
C ILE A 74 5.41 6.59 -4.93
N SER A 75 4.93 6.36 -3.70
CA SER A 75 3.50 6.14 -3.41
C SER A 75 2.58 7.27 -3.88
N GLY A 76 3.06 8.52 -3.87
CA GLY A 76 2.32 9.70 -4.32
C GLY A 76 2.42 10.00 -5.83
N SER A 77 3.03 9.12 -6.62
CA SER A 77 3.14 9.29 -8.07
C SER A 77 2.04 8.54 -8.83
N TYR A 78 1.78 8.98 -10.06
CA TYR A 78 0.82 8.37 -10.98
C TYR A 78 1.45 8.16 -12.36
N CYS A 79 1.10 7.02 -12.96
CA CYS A 79 1.24 6.74 -14.37
C CYS A 79 0.04 5.93 -14.87
N GLU A 80 -0.24 6.01 -16.16
CA GLU A 80 -1.20 5.14 -16.80
C GLU A 80 -0.73 3.69 -16.76
N VAL A 81 -1.58 2.80 -16.27
CA VAL A 81 -1.28 1.38 -16.17
C VAL A 81 -1.23 0.79 -17.58
N ASN A 82 -0.13 0.11 -17.91
CA ASN A 82 -0.02 -0.63 -19.16
C ASN A 82 -0.83 -1.94 -19.04
N SER A 83 -2.11 -1.89 -19.40
CA SER A 83 -3.02 -3.03 -19.33
C SER A 83 -2.52 -4.26 -20.10
N GLU A 84 -1.90 -4.07 -21.27
CA GLU A 84 -1.37 -5.18 -22.07
C GLU A 84 -0.25 -5.92 -21.34
N LEU A 85 0.67 -5.17 -20.70
CA LEU A 85 1.77 -5.76 -19.93
C LEU A 85 1.26 -6.47 -18.67
N VAL A 86 0.28 -5.86 -17.98
CA VAL A 86 -0.37 -6.44 -16.80
C VAL A 86 -1.09 -7.74 -17.16
N GLU A 87 -1.87 -7.74 -18.25
CA GLU A 87 -2.56 -8.94 -18.74
C GLU A 87 -1.58 -10.04 -19.17
N ASP A 88 -0.45 -9.70 -19.82
CA ASP A 88 0.56 -10.68 -20.20
C ASP A 88 1.25 -11.33 -18.99
N ILE A 89 1.51 -10.55 -17.92
CA ILE A 89 2.05 -11.07 -16.66
C ILE A 89 1.05 -12.03 -15.99
N ASP A 90 -0.24 -11.68 -16.02
CA ASP A 90 -1.30 -12.45 -15.37
C ASP A 90 -1.61 -13.75 -16.10
N MET A 91 -1.62 -13.71 -17.43
CA MET A 91 -1.90 -14.88 -18.27
C MET A 91 -0.70 -15.84 -18.38
N HIS A 92 0.53 -15.33 -18.22
CA HIS A 92 1.75 -16.13 -18.38
C HIS A 92 2.71 -16.01 -17.18
N PRO A 93 2.29 -16.35 -15.94
CA PRO A 93 3.13 -16.20 -14.76
C PRO A 93 4.44 -17.00 -14.83
N ASP A 94 4.44 -18.17 -15.48
CA ASP A 94 5.63 -19.00 -15.67
C ASP A 94 6.71 -18.32 -16.52
N LYS A 95 6.32 -17.47 -17.47
CA LYS A 95 7.23 -16.69 -18.32
C LYS A 95 8.01 -15.67 -17.49
N TYR A 96 7.34 -15.07 -16.49
CA TYR A 96 7.91 -14.06 -15.61
C TYR A 96 8.53 -14.62 -14.32
N LYS A 97 8.44 -15.93 -14.10
CA LYS A 97 8.98 -16.65 -12.94
C LYS A 97 10.45 -16.33 -12.67
N ALA A 98 11.26 -16.18 -13.72
CA ALA A 98 12.67 -15.85 -13.56
C ALA A 98 12.92 -14.44 -12.98
N LEU A 99 11.95 -13.53 -13.13
CA LEU A 99 12.05 -12.14 -12.68
C LEU A 99 11.29 -11.87 -11.38
N PHE A 100 10.10 -12.48 -11.21
CA PHE A 100 9.18 -12.24 -10.08
C PHE A 100 8.93 -13.48 -9.19
N TYR A 101 9.56 -14.61 -9.48
CA TYR A 101 9.44 -15.90 -8.78
C TYR A 101 8.01 -16.43 -8.70
N ASN A 102 7.22 -16.02 -7.71
CA ASN A 102 5.84 -16.44 -7.57
C ASN A 102 4.95 -15.20 -7.47
N VAL A 103 4.46 -14.77 -8.63
CA VAL A 103 3.57 -13.60 -8.81
C VAL A 103 2.36 -13.64 -7.85
N PRO A 104 1.62 -14.77 -7.72
CA PRO A 104 0.57 -14.92 -6.70
C PRO A 104 0.98 -14.59 -5.26
N ASN A 105 2.19 -14.98 -4.84
CA ASN A 105 2.67 -14.76 -3.47
C ASN A 105 2.92 -13.27 -3.20
N LEU A 106 3.47 -12.55 -4.18
CA LEU A 106 3.72 -11.11 -4.07
C LEU A 106 2.42 -10.34 -3.89
N ARG A 107 1.36 -10.69 -4.63
CA ARG A 107 0.05 -10.04 -4.52
C ARG A 107 -0.55 -10.14 -3.12
N VAL A 108 -0.41 -11.28 -2.45
CA VAL A 108 -0.93 -11.46 -1.09
C VAL A 108 -0.19 -10.56 -0.11
N LEU A 109 1.14 -10.47 -0.23
CA LEU A 109 1.95 -9.57 0.61
C LEU A 109 1.61 -8.10 0.35
N ASP A 110 1.43 -7.71 -0.92
CA ASP A 110 1.08 -6.33 -1.26
C ASP A 110 -0.32 -5.97 -0.76
N TYR A 111 -1.30 -6.89 -0.87
CA TYR A 111 -2.62 -6.72 -0.28
C TYR A 111 -2.56 -6.52 1.25
N LEU A 112 -1.78 -7.36 1.97
CA LEU A 112 -1.63 -7.23 3.42
C LEU A 112 -0.92 -5.92 3.80
N SER A 113 0.06 -5.48 3.01
CA SER A 113 0.72 -4.18 3.17
C SER A 113 -0.29 -3.03 3.05
N ASP A 114 -1.17 -3.08 2.05
CA ASP A 114 -2.20 -2.06 1.86
C ASP A 114 -3.28 -2.09 2.96
N CYS A 115 -3.68 -3.28 3.43
CA CYS A 115 -4.59 -3.40 4.58
C CYS A 115 -4.01 -2.73 5.83
N HIS A 116 -2.74 -3.01 6.15
CA HIS A 116 -2.05 -2.41 7.28
C HIS A 116 -1.91 -0.89 7.14
N ARG A 117 -1.63 -0.39 5.93
CA ARG A 117 -1.58 1.05 5.63
C ARG A 117 -2.93 1.73 5.79
N LEU A 118 -4.04 1.04 5.55
CA LEU A 118 -5.40 1.58 5.68
C LEU A 118 -5.97 1.44 7.10
N ASP A 119 -5.36 0.63 7.97
CA ASP A 119 -5.77 0.45 9.37
C ASP A 119 -5.32 1.62 10.28
N GLY A 120 -4.39 2.44 9.80
CA GLY A 120 -3.92 3.63 10.51
C GLY A 120 -5.00 4.71 10.62
N VAL A 121 -5.05 5.40 11.76
CA VAL A 121 -5.95 6.54 11.95
C VAL A 121 -5.41 7.76 11.23
N PRO A 122 -6.12 8.32 10.24
CA PRO A 122 -5.68 9.53 9.56
C PRO A 122 -5.75 10.75 10.47
N TYR A 123 -4.82 11.68 10.27
CA TYR A 123 -4.81 12.99 10.90
C TYR A 123 -4.37 14.07 9.90
N LYS A 124 -4.77 15.31 10.15
CA LYS A 124 -4.28 16.45 9.36
C LYS A 124 -2.85 16.75 9.78
N THR A 125 -1.93 16.80 8.82
CA THR A 125 -0.54 17.21 9.07
C THR A 125 -0.22 18.48 8.31
N ASP A 126 0.67 19.29 8.87
CA ASP A 126 1.25 20.39 8.13
C ASP A 126 2.22 19.83 7.08
N TYR A 127 1.92 20.12 5.82
CA TYR A 127 2.77 19.75 4.72
C TYR A 127 3.05 21.00 3.92
N SER A 128 4.31 21.41 3.89
CA SER A 128 4.71 22.72 3.38
C SER A 128 4.38 22.95 1.91
N LEU A 129 4.03 21.91 1.15
CA LEU A 129 3.50 22.03 -0.22
C LEU A 129 2.08 22.61 -0.27
N VAL A 130 1.27 22.40 0.77
CA VAL A 130 -0.15 22.78 0.76
C VAL A 130 -0.33 24.29 0.64
N GLY A 131 0.52 25.09 1.29
CA GLY A 131 0.43 26.56 1.25
C GLY A 131 0.73 27.18 -0.11
N GLN A 132 1.25 26.42 -1.07
CA GLN A 132 1.55 26.87 -2.44
C GLN A 132 0.57 26.33 -3.48
N LEU A 133 -0.40 25.51 -3.07
CA LEU A 133 -1.36 24.87 -3.97
C LEU A 133 -2.75 25.41 -3.70
N ASP A 134 -3.35 26.01 -4.73
CA ASP A 134 -4.73 26.49 -4.67
C ASP A 134 -5.69 25.39 -5.15
N GLY A 135 -6.66 25.05 -4.29
CA GLY A 135 -7.65 24.01 -4.59
C GLY A 135 -8.71 24.44 -5.60
N ASP A 136 -8.97 25.74 -5.74
CA ASP A 136 -9.92 26.28 -6.73
C ASP A 136 -9.36 26.22 -8.16
N SER A 137 -8.06 25.94 -8.30
CA SER A 137 -7.37 25.82 -9.59
C SER A 137 -7.48 24.43 -10.21
N PHE A 138 -8.16 23.47 -9.57
CA PHE A 138 -8.41 22.15 -10.14
C PHE A 138 -9.47 22.25 -11.26
N VAL A 139 -9.07 21.88 -12.48
CA VAL A 139 -9.97 21.77 -13.64
C VAL A 139 -10.03 20.30 -14.03
N ASP A 140 -11.24 19.74 -14.12
CA ASP A 140 -11.49 18.32 -14.44
C ASP A 140 -10.69 17.33 -13.55
N GLY A 141 -10.51 17.67 -12.27
CA GLY A 141 -9.79 16.83 -11.31
C GLY A 141 -8.27 16.85 -11.46
N ALA A 142 -7.71 17.79 -12.22
CA ALA A 142 -6.26 17.98 -12.33
C ALA A 142 -5.85 19.43 -12.05
N LEU A 143 -4.71 19.59 -11.37
CA LEU A 143 -4.04 20.87 -11.14
C LEU A 143 -2.71 20.88 -11.88
N LYS A 144 -2.59 21.76 -12.88
CA LYS A 144 -1.33 21.94 -13.60
C LYS A 144 -0.33 22.68 -12.73
N LEU A 145 0.87 22.13 -12.59
CA LEU A 145 1.91 22.70 -11.75
C LEU A 145 2.80 23.66 -12.56
N THR A 146 3.29 24.70 -11.90
CA THR A 146 4.43 25.47 -12.40
C THR A 146 5.72 24.66 -12.28
N ASP A 147 6.76 25.04 -13.01
CA ASP A 147 8.04 24.34 -12.96
C ASP A 147 8.66 24.38 -11.54
N GLU A 148 8.46 25.48 -10.81
CA GLU A 148 8.90 25.64 -9.42
C GLU A 148 8.15 24.70 -8.47
N GLN A 149 6.81 24.66 -8.57
CA GLN A 149 5.97 23.76 -7.78
C GLN A 149 6.32 22.29 -8.07
N PHE A 150 6.49 21.94 -9.35
CA PHE A 150 6.87 20.59 -9.76
C PHE A 150 8.22 20.18 -9.16
N ALA A 151 9.24 21.05 -9.25
CA ALA A 151 10.56 20.79 -8.68
C ALA A 151 10.50 20.60 -7.16
N GLU A 152 9.70 21.40 -6.46
CA GLU A 152 9.55 21.29 -5.00
C GLU A 152 8.85 19.98 -4.60
N ILE A 153 7.80 19.58 -5.33
CA ILE A 153 7.08 18.32 -5.09
C ILE A 153 8.00 17.12 -5.33
N VAL A 154 8.71 17.09 -6.46
CA VAL A 154 9.65 16.00 -6.79
C VAL A 154 10.73 15.88 -5.71
N LYS A 155 11.31 17.01 -5.27
CA LYS A 155 12.34 17.03 -4.23
C LYS A 155 11.83 16.48 -2.90
N LYS A 156 10.60 16.81 -2.51
CA LYS A 156 9.99 16.32 -1.26
C LYS A 156 9.65 14.84 -1.33
N PHE A 157 9.02 14.37 -2.40
CA PHE A 157 8.77 12.94 -2.58
C PHE A 157 10.07 12.12 -2.61
N GLN A 158 11.15 12.67 -3.18
CA GLN A 158 12.47 12.03 -3.15
C GLN A 158 13.10 12.02 -1.75
N TYR A 159 12.82 13.03 -0.93
CA TYR A 159 13.29 13.09 0.44
C TYR A 159 12.51 12.11 1.33
N ASP A 160 11.19 12.05 1.17
CA ASP A 160 10.31 11.15 1.92
C ASP A 160 10.59 9.69 1.57
N SER A 161 10.89 9.35 0.30
CA SER A 161 11.31 8.00 -0.07
C SER A 161 12.68 7.59 0.47
N SER A 162 13.51 8.56 0.87
CA SER A 162 14.87 8.31 1.40
C SER A 162 14.93 8.16 2.92
N LYS A 163 13.87 8.55 3.65
CA LYS A 163 13.83 8.49 5.12
C LYS A 163 13.11 7.23 5.61
N SER A 164 13.89 6.23 6.00
CA SER A 164 13.44 5.11 6.83
C SER A 164 13.48 5.52 8.32
N SER A 165 12.43 6.12 8.87
CA SER A 165 12.32 6.36 10.33
C SER A 165 11.50 5.29 11.03
N ASP A 166 11.80 5.02 12.30
CA ASP A 166 11.20 3.96 13.14
C ASP A 166 9.67 4.09 13.37
N LEU A 167 9.08 5.23 13.02
CA LEU A 167 7.64 5.42 12.84
C LEU A 167 7.38 5.74 11.36
N PHE A 168 6.52 4.93 10.74
CA PHE A 168 6.14 5.11 9.35
C PHE A 168 5.03 6.14 9.28
N HIS A 169 5.43 7.39 9.01
CA HIS A 169 4.54 8.50 8.76
C HIS A 169 4.21 8.57 7.28
N LEU A 170 3.12 7.92 6.87
CA LEU A 170 2.65 8.02 5.49
C LEU A 170 2.00 9.38 5.30
N LYS A 171 2.58 10.20 4.42
CA LYS A 171 2.02 11.50 4.04
C LYS A 171 1.38 11.41 2.68
N GLN A 172 0.10 11.76 2.61
CA GLN A 172 -0.68 11.74 1.39
C GLN A 172 -1.26 13.13 1.15
N LEU A 173 -0.94 13.72 0.00
CA LEU A 173 -1.67 14.90 -0.49
C LEU A 173 -3.10 14.48 -0.84
N ALA A 174 -4.06 15.31 -0.48
CA ALA A 174 -5.46 15.06 -0.68
C ALA A 174 -6.22 16.35 -1.01
N LEU A 175 -7.31 16.22 -1.74
CA LEU A 175 -8.27 17.29 -2.00
C LEU A 175 -9.47 17.07 -1.08
N ASN A 176 -9.82 18.08 -0.29
CA ASN A 176 -11.00 18.05 0.57
C ASN A 176 -12.26 17.81 -0.27
N VAL A 177 -13.16 16.95 0.24
CA VAL A 177 -14.50 16.76 -0.32
C VAL A 177 -15.53 17.10 0.74
N ILE A 178 -15.39 16.55 1.95
CA ILE A 178 -16.25 16.86 3.09
C ILE A 178 -15.41 16.91 4.36
N SER A 179 -15.53 17.99 5.12
CA SER A 179 -14.90 18.15 6.43
C SER A 179 -15.83 18.85 7.42
N ILE A 180 -15.60 18.62 8.72
CA ILE A 180 -16.44 19.13 9.79
C ILE A 180 -15.57 19.95 10.74
N ASN A 181 -15.92 21.22 10.90
CA ASN A 181 -15.26 22.12 11.84
C ASN A 181 -15.67 21.78 13.27
N CYS A 182 -14.75 21.20 14.04
CA CYS A 182 -14.92 20.89 15.44
C CYS A 182 -14.22 21.94 16.31
N SER A 183 -14.60 22.03 17.59
CA SER A 183 -13.96 22.97 18.53
C SER A 183 -12.46 22.76 18.71
N LYS A 184 -11.96 21.54 18.47
CA LYS A 184 -10.55 21.17 18.57
C LYS A 184 -9.79 21.20 17.23
N GLY A 185 -10.49 21.39 16.11
CA GLY A 185 -9.86 21.35 14.79
C GLY A 185 -10.77 20.78 13.70
N LEU A 186 -10.18 20.46 12.55
CA LEU A 186 -10.91 20.00 11.38
C LEU A 186 -10.97 18.46 11.32
N TYR A 187 -12.17 17.90 11.34
CA TYR A 187 -12.40 16.48 11.07
C TYR A 187 -12.57 16.30 9.56
N VAL A 188 -11.61 15.67 8.89
CA VAL A 188 -11.73 15.38 7.46
C VAL A 188 -12.55 14.09 7.32
N LEU A 189 -13.79 14.22 6.83
CA LEU A 189 -14.69 13.09 6.65
C LEU A 189 -14.42 12.35 5.34
N ALA A 190 -14.22 13.10 4.26
CA ALA A 190 -14.04 12.55 2.94
C ALA A 190 -13.04 13.38 2.14
N TYR A 191 -12.13 12.71 1.44
CA TYR A 191 -11.14 13.36 0.59
C TYR A 191 -10.80 12.52 -0.64
N ARG A 192 -10.29 13.17 -1.70
CA ARG A 192 -9.71 12.49 -2.86
C ARG A 192 -8.20 12.50 -2.75
N LYS A 193 -7.55 11.35 -2.90
CA LYS A 193 -6.07 11.28 -2.93
C LYS A 193 -5.55 12.07 -4.14
N LEU A 194 -4.49 12.85 -3.95
CA LEU A 194 -3.80 13.55 -5.02
C LEU A 194 -2.51 12.80 -5.39
N PHE A 195 -2.30 12.58 -6.68
CA PHE A 195 -1.12 11.93 -7.21
C PHE A 195 -0.40 12.84 -8.21
N LEU A 196 0.93 12.84 -8.16
CA LEU A 196 1.76 13.54 -9.12
C LEU A 196 1.86 12.75 -10.42
N ASP A 197 1.27 13.28 -11.48
CA ASP A 197 1.57 12.88 -12.84
C ASP A 197 2.83 13.63 -13.30
N VAL A 198 3.92 12.87 -13.36
CA VAL A 198 5.24 13.35 -13.77
C VAL A 198 5.25 13.72 -15.26
N THR A 199 4.52 12.98 -16.09
CA THR A 199 4.48 13.15 -17.56
C THR A 199 3.78 14.45 -17.93
N THR A 200 2.63 14.74 -17.31
CA THR A 200 1.87 15.97 -17.57
C THR A 200 2.23 17.13 -16.65
N ARG A 201 3.13 16.91 -15.68
CA ARG A 201 3.50 17.88 -14.63
C ARG A 201 2.25 18.45 -13.93
N SER A 202 1.38 17.56 -13.46
CA SER A 202 0.13 17.94 -12.78
C SER A 202 -0.15 17.05 -11.56
N LEU A 203 -0.93 17.57 -10.62
CA LEU A 203 -1.55 16.76 -9.57
C LEU A 203 -2.91 16.30 -10.04
N ARG A 204 -3.16 14.99 -10.02
CA ARG A 204 -4.44 14.37 -10.38
C ARG A 204 -5.17 13.90 -9.13
N ALA A 205 -6.44 14.24 -9.01
CA ALA A 205 -7.33 13.72 -7.99
C ALA A 205 -7.79 12.31 -8.37
N ALA A 206 -7.82 11.41 -7.38
CA ALA A 206 -8.37 10.08 -7.51
C ALA A 206 -9.87 10.15 -7.84
N SER A 207 -10.32 9.25 -8.71
CA SER A 207 -11.74 9.08 -9.03
C SER A 207 -12.56 8.54 -7.87
N ALA A 208 -11.94 7.76 -6.97
CA ALA A 208 -12.56 7.26 -5.76
C ALA A 208 -12.37 8.25 -4.59
N VAL A 209 -13.45 8.48 -3.84
CA VAL A 209 -13.40 9.21 -2.57
C VAL A 209 -12.96 8.26 -1.45
N THR A 210 -12.03 8.72 -0.62
CA THR A 210 -11.63 8.02 0.60
C THR A 210 -12.46 8.55 1.76
N LEU A 211 -13.16 7.65 2.46
CA LEU A 211 -13.98 7.96 3.63
C LEU A 211 -13.20 7.68 4.92
N CYS A 212 -13.17 8.64 5.83
CA CYS A 212 -12.59 8.52 7.17
C CYS A 212 -13.70 8.28 8.20
N ARG A 213 -13.85 7.03 8.63
CA ARG A 213 -14.74 6.68 9.75
C ARG A 213 -14.19 7.14 11.09
N GLU A 214 -12.88 7.33 11.16
CA GLU A 214 -12.20 7.86 12.33
C GLU A 214 -11.11 8.81 11.86
N PHE A 215 -10.88 9.85 12.65
CA PHE A 215 -9.88 10.87 12.37
C PHE A 215 -9.28 11.38 13.67
N SER A 216 -7.97 11.57 13.71
CA SER A 216 -7.27 12.08 14.89
C SER A 216 -7.10 13.60 14.78
N ILE A 217 -7.53 14.31 15.82
CA ILE A 217 -7.36 15.77 15.98
C ILE A 217 -6.62 16.00 17.30
N ASP A 218 -5.45 16.62 17.25
CA ASP A 218 -4.57 16.85 18.41
C ASP A 218 -4.29 15.58 19.25
N GLY A 219 -4.21 14.42 18.59
CA GLY A 219 -3.96 13.12 19.24
C GLY A 219 -5.21 12.44 19.82
N GLU A 220 -6.39 13.07 19.73
CA GLU A 220 -7.66 12.47 20.11
C GLU A 220 -8.35 11.84 18.90
N ARG A 221 -8.64 10.53 18.98
CA ARG A 221 -9.36 9.78 17.95
C ARG A 221 -10.85 10.12 18.04
N ILE A 222 -11.38 10.77 17.01
CA ILE A 222 -12.79 11.09 16.86
C ILE A 222 -13.40 10.08 15.89
N SER A 223 -14.54 9.51 16.27
CA SER A 223 -15.32 8.62 15.41
C SER A 223 -16.42 9.40 14.69
N ILE A 224 -16.71 8.98 13.46
CA ILE A 224 -17.85 9.43 12.66
C ILE A 224 -19.19 9.22 13.37
N ASN A 225 -19.28 8.26 14.29
CA ASN A 225 -20.47 7.98 15.09
C ASN A 225 -20.91 9.19 15.95
N ARG A 226 -20.02 10.17 16.13
CA ARG A 226 -20.33 11.44 16.78
C ARG A 226 -21.24 12.34 15.94
N PHE A 227 -21.23 12.16 14.62
CA PHE A 227 -21.93 13.02 13.66
C PHE A 227 -23.06 12.29 12.92
N ILE A 228 -22.91 10.97 12.73
CA ILE A 228 -23.87 10.13 11.99
C ILE A 228 -24.21 8.89 12.80
N ASP A 229 -25.50 8.65 12.99
CA ASP A 229 -26.00 7.44 13.64
C ASP A 229 -25.59 6.17 12.89
N GLU A 230 -25.31 5.09 13.64
CA GLU A 230 -24.84 3.82 13.07
C GLU A 230 -25.82 3.25 12.02
N SER A 231 -27.12 3.46 12.21
CA SER A 231 -28.16 3.04 11.26
C SER A 231 -28.09 3.76 9.91
N GLU A 232 -27.51 4.95 9.84
CA GLU A 232 -27.47 5.80 8.65
C GLU A 232 -26.12 5.79 7.93
N GLN A 233 -25.13 5.07 8.45
CA GLN A 233 -23.79 5.02 7.84
C GLN A 233 -23.73 4.37 6.47
N TYR A 234 -24.73 3.56 6.10
CA TYR A 234 -24.79 2.96 4.77
C TYR A 234 -24.84 4.02 3.65
N CYS A 235 -25.38 5.21 3.93
CA CYS A 235 -25.42 6.34 2.99
C CYS A 235 -24.04 6.85 2.60
N LEU A 236 -23.02 6.65 3.44
CA LEU A 236 -21.65 7.08 3.18
C LEU A 236 -20.96 6.24 2.10
N ASN A 237 -21.46 5.03 1.83
CA ASN A 237 -20.92 4.19 0.75
C ASN A 237 -21.23 4.77 -0.64
N ASP A 238 -22.26 5.61 -0.75
CA ASP A 238 -22.71 6.25 -1.99
C ASP A 238 -22.46 7.78 -1.96
N LEU A 239 -21.43 8.24 -1.24
CA LEU A 239 -21.13 9.66 -1.07
C LEU A 239 -20.92 10.39 -2.40
N ASP A 240 -20.36 9.71 -3.41
CA ASP A 240 -20.23 10.25 -4.78
C ASP A 240 -21.59 10.50 -5.47
N LYS A 241 -22.64 9.76 -5.12
CA LYS A 241 -23.98 9.85 -5.75
C LYS A 241 -24.91 10.80 -4.99
N LYS A 242 -24.75 10.92 -3.67
CA LYS A 242 -25.64 11.71 -2.80
C LYS A 242 -24.85 12.54 -1.78
N PRO A 243 -23.94 13.44 -2.22
CA PRO A 243 -23.15 14.25 -1.31
C PRO A 243 -24.03 15.20 -0.48
N GLU A 244 -25.05 15.80 -1.09
CA GLU A 244 -25.95 16.77 -0.42
C GLU A 244 -26.69 16.15 0.76
N TRP A 245 -27.17 14.91 0.63
CA TRP A 245 -27.87 14.24 1.74
C TRP A 245 -26.97 14.08 2.97
N VAL A 246 -25.69 13.73 2.77
CA VAL A 246 -24.73 13.58 3.88
C VAL A 246 -24.48 14.93 4.55
N LYS A 247 -24.34 16.01 3.77
CA LYS A 247 -24.14 17.38 4.28
C LYS A 247 -25.35 17.85 5.10
N ASP A 248 -26.55 17.69 4.55
CA ASP A 248 -27.80 18.08 5.19
C ASP A 248 -28.01 17.31 6.49
N TYR A 249 -27.85 15.98 6.45
CA TYR A 249 -28.02 15.13 7.63
C TYR A 249 -27.05 15.52 8.77
N ILE A 250 -25.77 15.75 8.45
CA ILE A 250 -24.78 16.16 9.45
C ILE A 250 -25.16 17.54 10.01
N THR A 251 -25.53 18.49 9.15
CA THR A 251 -25.84 19.87 9.55
C THR A 251 -27.11 19.96 10.40
N GLU A 252 -28.16 19.20 10.07
CA GLU A 252 -29.44 19.20 10.79
C GLU A 252 -29.35 18.51 12.15
N ASN A 253 -28.65 17.37 12.24
CA ASN A 253 -28.59 16.57 13.46
C ASN A 253 -27.53 17.03 14.45
N ASN A 254 -26.67 17.99 14.06
CA ASN A 254 -25.60 18.50 14.90
C ASN A 254 -25.64 20.03 14.96
N PRO A 255 -26.61 20.66 15.67
CA PRO A 255 -26.73 22.12 15.75
C PRO A 255 -25.52 22.81 16.39
N GLN A 256 -24.67 22.07 17.08
CA GLN A 256 -23.41 22.54 17.68
C GLN A 256 -22.28 22.79 16.66
N ILE A 257 -22.39 22.26 15.44
CA ILE A 257 -21.43 22.53 14.36
C ILE A 257 -22.03 23.55 13.39
N ASN A 258 -21.20 24.46 12.89
CA ASN A 258 -21.61 25.45 11.89
C ASN A 258 -21.63 24.82 10.48
N GLY A 259 -22.34 23.70 10.35
CA GLY A 259 -22.41 22.92 9.13
C GLY A 259 -21.12 22.22 8.74
N VAL A 260 -21.07 21.86 7.47
CA VAL A 260 -20.02 21.05 6.84
C VAL A 260 -19.28 21.90 5.82
N ASP A 261 -17.96 21.71 5.72
CA ASP A 261 -17.09 22.37 4.74
C ASP A 261 -16.78 21.41 3.58
N ASP A 262 -17.34 21.75 2.43
CA ASP A 262 -17.23 21.05 1.15
C ASP A 262 -16.36 21.79 0.13
N MET A 263 -15.66 22.86 0.54
CA MET A 263 -14.79 23.62 -0.36
C MET A 263 -13.59 22.76 -0.78
N PRO A 264 -13.23 22.71 -2.07
CA PRO A 264 -12.10 21.95 -2.54
C PRO A 264 -10.80 22.70 -2.22
N TYR A 265 -10.09 22.25 -1.19
CA TYR A 265 -8.73 22.72 -0.90
C TYR A 265 -7.79 21.56 -0.68
N VAL A 266 -6.51 21.79 -0.95
CA VAL A 266 -5.47 20.80 -0.75
C VAL A 266 -5.20 20.67 0.74
N ILE A 267 -5.11 19.43 1.22
CA ILE A 267 -4.74 19.07 2.58
C ILE A 267 -3.69 17.96 2.52
N ALA A 268 -2.93 17.82 3.60
CA ALA A 268 -2.08 16.66 3.79
C ALA A 268 -2.59 15.81 4.93
N ILE A 269 -2.76 14.54 4.62
CA ILE A 269 -3.19 13.51 5.56
C ILE A 269 -1.95 12.71 5.96
N GLY A 270 -1.69 12.64 7.25
CA GLY A 270 -0.72 11.75 7.87
C GLY A 270 -1.41 10.48 8.36
N MET A 271 -0.71 9.36 8.30
CA MET A 271 -1.08 8.10 8.95
C MET A 271 0.15 7.49 9.60
N ASP A 272 0.01 7.06 10.85
CA ASP A 272 1.09 6.48 11.63
C ASP A 272 0.92 4.97 11.71
N HIS A 273 2.00 4.25 11.37
CA HIS A 273 2.05 2.79 11.49
C HIS A 273 3.20 2.35 12.40
N ALA A 274 2.93 1.32 13.20
CA ALA A 274 3.90 0.78 14.16
C ALA A 274 4.98 -0.12 13.51
N LEU A 275 4.75 -0.60 12.28
CA LEU A 275 5.62 -1.57 11.60
C LEU A 275 5.76 -1.27 10.12
N ASP A 276 6.97 -1.48 9.59
CA ASP A 276 7.28 -1.49 8.17
C ASP A 276 7.09 -2.88 7.57
N LEU A 277 5.93 -3.14 6.98
CA LEU A 277 5.72 -4.40 6.30
C LEU A 277 6.55 -4.52 5.01
N ASP A 278 6.98 -3.41 4.39
CA ASP A 278 7.73 -3.52 3.15
C ASP A 278 9.13 -4.11 3.38
N LYS A 279 9.79 -3.72 4.47
CA LYS A 279 11.05 -4.32 4.92
C LYS A 279 10.91 -5.79 5.30
N GLU A 280 9.90 -6.13 6.10
CA GLU A 280 9.68 -7.52 6.54
C GLU A 280 9.37 -8.44 5.34
N TYR A 281 8.56 -7.97 4.41
CA TYR A 281 8.25 -8.71 3.19
C TYR A 281 9.43 -8.78 2.22
N GLY A 282 10.30 -7.77 2.20
CA GLY A 282 11.60 -7.85 1.53
C GLY A 282 12.47 -8.98 2.07
N ALA A 283 12.55 -9.13 3.40
CA ALA A 283 13.29 -10.23 4.02
C ALA A 283 12.71 -11.61 3.67
N ILE A 284 11.39 -11.75 3.55
CA ILE A 284 10.76 -13.00 3.08
C ILE A 284 11.23 -13.35 1.66
N ILE A 285 11.35 -12.36 0.78
CA ILE A 285 11.84 -12.56 -0.60
C ILE A 285 13.31 -12.96 -0.59
N ASP A 286 14.14 -12.31 0.22
CA ASP A 286 15.56 -12.68 0.36
C ASP A 286 15.73 -14.14 0.82
N MET A 287 14.86 -14.63 1.72
CA MET A 287 14.85 -16.04 2.15
C MET A 287 14.52 -16.99 1.00
N TYR A 288 13.61 -16.61 0.09
CA TYR A 288 13.30 -17.40 -1.10
C TYR A 288 14.51 -17.53 -2.02
N ASP A 289 15.27 -16.45 -2.21
CA ASP A 289 16.47 -16.45 -3.06
C ASP A 289 17.61 -17.28 -2.54
N GLN A 290 17.83 -17.19 -1.24
CA GLN A 290 18.89 -17.94 -0.56
C GLN A 290 18.52 -19.43 -0.44
N GLY A 291 17.26 -19.79 -0.72
CA GLY A 291 16.74 -21.14 -0.54
C GLY A 291 16.53 -21.49 0.93
N GLU A 292 16.41 -20.49 1.80
CA GLU A 292 16.32 -20.60 3.27
C GLU A 292 14.88 -20.38 3.79
N ILE A 293 13.89 -20.36 2.89
CA ILE A 293 12.49 -20.16 3.25
C ILE A 293 11.99 -21.23 4.25
N THR A 294 11.29 -20.78 5.30
CA THR A 294 10.81 -21.66 6.36
C THR A 294 9.56 -22.43 5.95
N VAL A 295 9.32 -23.57 6.59
CA VAL A 295 8.12 -24.41 6.36
C VAL A 295 6.79 -23.65 6.59
N PRO A 296 6.62 -22.82 7.64
CA PRO A 296 5.46 -21.95 7.80
C PRO A 296 5.18 -21.06 6.60
N LEU A 297 6.20 -20.37 6.08
CA LEU A 297 6.06 -19.47 4.93
C LEU A 297 5.72 -20.25 3.67
N GLN A 298 6.39 -21.39 3.42
CA GLN A 298 6.05 -22.26 2.29
C GLN A 298 4.58 -22.67 2.27
N ALA A 299 3.97 -22.98 3.42
CA ALA A 299 2.56 -23.36 3.42
C ALA A 299 1.61 -22.17 3.39
N PHE A 300 2.00 -21.03 3.98
CA PHE A 300 1.25 -19.78 3.84
C PHE A 300 1.05 -19.45 2.35
N PHE A 301 2.10 -19.65 1.55
CA PHE A 301 2.07 -19.46 0.10
C PHE A 301 1.57 -20.67 -0.70
N GLY A 302 1.05 -21.71 -0.05
CA GLY A 302 0.48 -22.90 -0.72
C GLY A 302 1.51 -23.80 -1.42
N GLU A 303 2.81 -23.57 -1.25
CA GLU A 303 3.90 -24.35 -1.84
C GLU A 303 4.16 -25.64 -1.05
N PHE A 304 3.57 -25.77 0.14
CA PHE A 304 3.73 -26.91 1.01
C PHE A 304 2.84 -28.09 0.60
N VAL A 305 3.29 -28.85 -0.42
CA VAL A 305 2.60 -30.05 -0.94
C VAL A 305 3.20 -31.35 -0.38
N LYS A 306 4.11 -31.27 0.61
CA LYS A 306 4.82 -32.45 1.12
C LYS A 306 3.87 -33.40 1.84
N LYS A 307 3.81 -34.64 1.33
CA LYS A 307 3.13 -35.78 1.98
C LYS A 307 3.85 -36.14 3.29
N PRO A 308 3.14 -36.74 4.26
CA PRO A 308 3.74 -37.13 5.54
C PRO A 308 4.95 -38.03 5.30
N THR A 309 6.11 -37.62 5.80
CA THR A 309 7.38 -38.34 5.69
C THR A 309 7.39 -39.62 6.51
N ARG A 310 6.52 -39.73 7.53
CA ARG A 310 6.49 -40.86 8.48
C ARG A 310 5.13 -41.54 8.55
N ARG A 311 5.13 -42.87 8.36
CA ARG A 311 3.95 -43.75 8.45
C ARG A 311 3.77 -44.44 9.80
N LYS A 312 4.75 -44.35 10.72
CA LYS A 312 4.65 -45.00 12.04
C LYS A 312 3.65 -44.26 12.93
N ALA A 313 2.83 -45.03 13.66
CA ALA A 313 2.00 -44.49 14.73
C ALA A 313 2.88 -44.07 15.91
N TYR A 314 2.67 -42.85 16.41
CA TYR A 314 3.30 -42.38 17.64
C TYR A 314 2.43 -42.80 18.82
N PRO A 315 2.96 -43.55 19.80
CA PRO A 315 2.23 -43.82 21.02
C PRO A 315 2.03 -42.50 21.77
N MET A 316 0.77 -42.18 22.10
CA MET A 316 0.39 -41.03 22.91
C MET A 316 -0.35 -41.54 24.14
N ALA A 317 -0.14 -40.89 25.28
CA ALA A 317 -0.83 -41.19 26.53
C ALA A 317 -1.37 -39.89 27.13
N PHE A 318 -2.57 -39.95 27.69
CA PHE A 318 -3.18 -38.80 28.35
C PHE A 318 -2.63 -38.64 29.77
N ILE A 319 -2.35 -37.39 30.14
CA ILE A 319 -2.02 -37.03 31.52
C ILE A 319 -3.30 -36.81 32.34
N ASN A 320 -4.42 -36.46 31.69
CA ASN A 320 -5.74 -36.32 32.30
C ASN A 320 -6.87 -36.57 31.28
N ASP A 321 -8.09 -36.77 31.77
CA ASP A 321 -9.28 -37.05 30.94
C ASP A 321 -9.95 -35.78 30.38
N ARG A 322 -9.28 -34.62 30.43
CA ARG A 322 -9.84 -33.33 29.97
C ARG A 322 -9.49 -33.01 28.51
N VAL A 323 -9.19 -34.02 27.71
CA VAL A 323 -8.81 -33.88 26.30
C VAL A 323 -9.94 -34.40 25.41
N ASN A 324 -10.38 -33.59 24.44
CA ASN A 324 -11.43 -34.01 23.50
C ASN A 324 -10.86 -34.70 22.25
N LEU A 325 -11.74 -35.28 21.42
CA LEU A 325 -11.35 -35.99 20.19
C LEU A 325 -10.67 -35.07 19.16
N ASP A 326 -11.09 -33.81 19.06
CA ASP A 326 -10.53 -32.85 18.12
C ASP A 326 -9.10 -32.48 18.47
N GLN A 327 -8.81 -32.34 19.77
CA GLN A 327 -7.47 -32.11 20.30
C GLN A 327 -6.56 -33.31 20.02
N LEU A 328 -7.08 -34.53 20.17
CA LEU A 328 -6.35 -35.74 19.82
C LEU A 328 -5.99 -35.82 18.33
N LEU A 329 -6.96 -35.49 17.48
CA LEU A 329 -6.75 -35.45 16.04
C LEU A 329 -5.69 -34.39 15.68
N ALA A 330 -5.76 -33.22 16.32
CA ALA A 330 -4.79 -32.14 16.15
C ALA A 330 -3.36 -32.59 16.55
N ILE A 331 -3.19 -33.23 17.71
CA ILE A 331 -1.89 -33.75 18.16
C ILE A 331 -1.37 -34.83 17.19
N ASN A 332 -2.21 -35.78 16.80
CA ASN A 332 -1.82 -36.81 15.83
C ASN A 332 -1.43 -36.22 14.47
N ASN A 333 -2.12 -35.17 14.02
CA ASN A 333 -1.74 -34.46 12.80
C ASN A 333 -0.41 -33.71 12.99
N ALA A 334 -0.22 -32.98 14.09
CA ALA A 334 1.03 -32.28 14.39
C ALA A 334 2.25 -33.22 14.47
N MET A 335 2.06 -34.45 14.96
CA MET A 335 3.13 -35.46 15.04
C MET A 335 3.49 -36.09 13.68
N LYS A 336 2.56 -36.12 12.73
CA LYS A 336 2.74 -36.78 11.41
C LYS A 336 3.08 -35.81 10.30
N TYR A 337 2.49 -34.61 10.35
CA TYR A 337 2.66 -33.58 9.35
C TYR A 337 3.65 -32.53 9.88
N PRO A 338 4.58 -32.07 9.06
CA PRO A 338 5.50 -30.98 9.40
C PRO A 338 4.80 -29.63 9.62
N MET A 339 3.50 -29.55 9.33
CA MET A 339 2.63 -28.45 9.70
C MET A 339 1.22 -28.98 9.99
N ALA A 340 0.58 -28.44 11.04
CA ALA A 340 -0.81 -28.70 11.36
C ALA A 340 -1.55 -27.37 11.62
N TYR A 341 -2.72 -27.20 11.00
CA TYR A 341 -3.59 -26.06 11.24
C TYR A 341 -4.66 -26.46 12.27
N ILE A 342 -4.70 -25.76 13.41
CA ILE A 342 -5.63 -26.06 14.52
C ILE A 342 -6.74 -25.01 14.53
N GLN A 343 -7.93 -25.39 14.06
CA GLN A 343 -9.11 -24.52 14.03
C GLN A 343 -10.16 -24.97 15.05
N GLY A 344 -10.87 -24.02 15.64
CA GLY A 344 -12.00 -24.27 16.54
C GLY A 344 -12.57 -22.97 17.12
N PRO A 345 -13.75 -23.00 17.77
CA PRO A 345 -14.32 -21.84 18.47
C PRO A 345 -13.43 -21.32 19.62
N PRO A 346 -13.52 -20.04 20.02
CA PRO A 346 -12.83 -19.55 21.21
C PRO A 346 -13.27 -20.36 22.46
N GLY A 347 -12.32 -20.68 23.35
CA GLY A 347 -12.57 -21.46 24.56
C GLY A 347 -12.48 -22.99 24.42
N THR A 348 -12.29 -23.55 23.22
CA THR A 348 -12.19 -25.02 23.01
C THR A 348 -10.84 -25.64 23.32
N GLY A 349 -10.02 -24.98 24.15
CA GLY A 349 -8.75 -25.54 24.62
C GLY A 349 -7.63 -25.60 23.57
N LYS A 350 -7.71 -24.87 22.45
CA LYS A 350 -6.68 -24.85 21.39
C LYS A 350 -5.26 -24.59 21.91
N THR A 351 -5.11 -23.63 22.82
CA THR A 351 -3.82 -23.30 23.47
C THR A 351 -3.33 -24.39 24.41
N ASN A 352 -4.22 -25.19 25.00
CA ASN A 352 -3.83 -26.36 25.79
C ASN A 352 -3.42 -27.55 24.91
N THR A 353 -3.78 -27.53 23.62
CA THR A 353 -3.46 -28.58 22.64
C THR A 353 -2.07 -28.41 22.02
N ILE A 354 -1.65 -27.15 21.84
CA ILE A 354 -0.28 -26.76 21.42
C ILE A 354 0.64 -26.95 22.63
#